data_AF-A0A7K4F6W8-F1
#
_entry.id   AF-A0A7K4F6W8-F1
#
_cell.length_a   1.000
_cell.length_b   1.000
_cell.length_c   1.000
_cell.angle_alpha   90.00
_cell.angle_beta   90.00
_cell.angle_gamma   90.00
#
_symmetry.space_group_name_H-M   'P 1'
#
loop_
_entity.id
_entity.type
_entity.pdbx_description
1 polymer ?
#
loop_
_entity_poly.entity_id
_entity_poly.type
_entity_poly.pdbx_seq_one_letter_code
_entity_poly.pdbx_strand_id
1 'polypeptide(L)'
;MPVVELSYSRLQKLVGKVTKKQISDSLPFLGLDIEYEDKDLVRIEYSPNRPDYSTDFGIALGLQGLLGKKTGAVKLKIKKSNKYKIYVKPQVSKIRPFVTGIIAKNGTIDDKTIKQLMTMQE
;
A
#
# COMPACT_ATOMS: atom_id res chain seq x y z
N MET A 1 7.74 -15.25 -2.50
CA MET A 1 6.47 -14.54 -2.78
C MET A 1 6.80 -13.10 -3.21
N PRO A 2 5.87 -12.13 -3.44
CA PRO A 2 6.30 -10.80 -3.86
C PRO A 2 7.06 -10.08 -2.75
N VAL A 3 8.08 -9.30 -3.16
CA VAL A 3 8.95 -8.57 -2.26
C VAL A 3 8.83 -7.07 -2.53
N VAL A 4 8.67 -6.28 -1.48
CA VAL A 4 8.64 -4.82 -1.54
C VAL A 4 9.85 -4.23 -0.80
N GLU A 5 10.46 -3.23 -1.42
CA GLU A 5 11.55 -2.45 -0.82
C GLU A 5 11.01 -1.19 -0.15
N LEU A 6 11.36 -0.97 1.11
CA LEU A 6 10.82 0.08 1.96
C LEU A 6 11.94 0.82 2.71
N SER A 7 11.57 1.99 3.23
CA SER A 7 12.42 2.82 4.07
C SER A 7 11.86 2.89 5.50
N TYR A 8 12.65 2.55 6.51
CA TYR A 8 12.25 2.67 7.91
C TYR A 8 11.87 4.11 8.26
N SER A 9 12.65 5.10 7.82
CA SER A 9 12.36 6.50 8.07
C SER A 9 11.01 6.93 7.46
N ARG A 10 10.62 6.38 6.31
CA ARG A 10 9.31 6.61 5.71
C ARG A 10 8.19 5.88 6.46
N LEU A 11 8.40 4.63 6.86
CA LEU A 11 7.45 3.90 7.71
C LEU A 11 7.23 4.61 9.05
N GLN A 12 8.29 5.13 9.69
CA GLN A 12 8.17 5.93 10.91
C GLN A 12 7.32 7.18 10.70
N LYS A 13 7.53 7.91 9.59
CA LYS A 13 6.69 9.08 9.25
C LYS A 13 5.22 8.70 9.07
N LEU A 14 4.93 7.56 8.45
CA LEU A 14 3.56 7.10 8.21
C LEU A 14 2.91 6.56 9.47
N VAL A 15 3.60 5.74 10.26
CA VAL A 15 3.07 5.07 11.46
C VAL A 15 2.95 6.07 12.63
N GLY A 16 3.88 7.01 12.75
CA GLY A 16 3.95 8.01 13.82
C GLY A 16 5.16 7.80 14.73
N LYS A 17 5.05 8.20 16.01
CA LYS A 17 6.18 8.14 16.96
C LYS A 17 6.49 6.69 17.35
N VAL A 18 7.38 6.05 16.59
CA VAL A 18 7.88 4.67 16.77
C VAL A 18 9.37 4.60 16.42
N THR A 19 10.07 3.64 17.03
CA THR A 19 11.48 3.34 16.71
C THR A 19 11.58 2.36 15.54
N LYS A 20 12.74 2.34 14.86
CA LYS A 20 13.07 1.32 13.86
C LYS A 20 12.89 -0.10 14.42
N LYS A 21 13.41 -0.36 15.62
CA LYS A 21 13.31 -1.67 16.28
C LYS A 21 11.85 -2.07 16.50
N GLN A 22 11.01 -1.16 17.00
CA GLN A 22 9.57 -1.45 17.16
C GLN A 22 8.90 -1.82 15.84
N ILE A 23 9.25 -1.16 14.73
CA ILE A 23 8.75 -1.54 13.41
C ILE A 23 9.25 -2.94 13.05
N SER A 24 10.57 -3.18 13.11
CA SER A 24 11.17 -4.46 12.72
C SER A 24 10.55 -5.63 13.49
N ASP A 25 10.46 -5.51 14.81
CA ASP A 25 9.88 -6.52 15.70
C ASP A 25 8.38 -6.74 15.41
N SER A 26 7.68 -5.73 14.86
CA SER A 26 6.24 -5.80 14.57
C SER A 26 5.89 -6.39 13.20
N LEU A 27 6.81 -6.33 12.23
CA LEU A 27 6.55 -6.79 10.86
C LEU A 27 6.11 -8.27 10.81
N PRO A 28 6.79 -9.23 11.48
CA PRO A 28 6.39 -10.63 11.44
C PRO A 28 4.96 -10.90 11.94
N PHE A 29 4.47 -10.11 12.90
CA PHE A 29 3.10 -10.24 13.41
C PHE A 29 2.03 -9.84 12.39
N LEU A 30 2.41 -9.12 11.32
CA LEU A 30 1.54 -8.85 10.18
C LEU A 30 1.61 -9.93 9.09
N GLY A 31 2.41 -10.98 9.28
CA GLY A 31 2.71 -12.00 8.27
C GLY A 31 3.65 -11.48 7.19
N LEU A 32 4.61 -10.64 7.59
CA LEU A 32 5.61 -10.02 6.73
C LEU A 32 6.99 -10.55 7.09
N ASP A 33 7.66 -11.19 6.12
CA ASP A 33 8.97 -11.79 6.32
C ASP A 33 10.06 -10.83 5.85
N ILE A 34 11.07 -10.61 6.70
CA ILE A 34 12.18 -9.69 6.40
C ILE A 34 13.26 -10.49 5.65
N GLU A 35 13.40 -10.20 4.35
CA GLU A 35 14.39 -10.82 3.46
C GLU A 35 15.77 -10.18 3.58
N TYR A 36 15.79 -8.86 3.79
CA TYR A 36 17.01 -8.07 3.86
C TYR A 36 16.79 -6.80 4.67
N GLU A 37 17.78 -6.45 5.49
CA GLU A 37 17.77 -5.24 6.29
C GLU A 37 19.15 -4.58 6.28
N ASP A 38 19.24 -3.33 5.83
CA ASP A 38 20.45 -2.50 5.96
C ASP A 38 20.10 -1.05 6.26
N LYS A 39 20.52 -0.55 7.43
CA LYS A 39 20.30 0.83 7.88
C LYS A 39 18.84 1.28 7.74
N ASP A 40 18.52 2.07 6.73
CA ASP A 40 17.17 2.58 6.46
C ASP A 40 16.37 1.67 5.51
N LEU A 41 17.03 0.79 4.77
CA LEU A 41 16.44 -0.09 3.77
C LEU A 41 15.96 -1.39 4.41
N VAL A 42 14.74 -1.81 4.06
CA VAL A 42 14.22 -3.14 4.38
C VAL A 42 13.49 -3.71 3.18
N ARG A 43 13.74 -4.99 2.88
CA ARG A 43 13.02 -5.75 1.87
C ARG A 43 12.15 -6.76 2.58
N ILE A 44 10.87 -6.74 2.24
CA ILE A 44 9.85 -7.50 2.92
C ILE A 44 9.11 -8.36 1.92
N GLU A 45 9.06 -9.66 2.18
CA GLU A 45 8.16 -10.59 1.50
C GLU A 45 6.76 -10.52 2.13
N TYR A 46 5.72 -10.46 1.29
CA TYR A 46 4.34 -10.44 1.74
C TYR A 46 3.48 -11.49 1.02
N SER A 47 2.38 -11.89 1.64
CA SER A 47 1.44 -12.84 1.04
C SER A 47 0.76 -12.24 -0.21
N PRO A 48 0.70 -12.96 -1.35
CA PRO A 48 -0.07 -12.53 -2.53
C PRO A 48 -1.56 -12.28 -2.23
N ASN A 49 -2.09 -12.90 -1.17
CA ASN A 49 -3.47 -12.70 -0.72
C ASN A 49 -3.68 -11.36 0.02
N ARG A 50 -2.60 -10.59 0.27
CA ARG A 50 -2.60 -9.27 0.91
C ARG A 50 -1.94 -8.23 -0.01
N PRO A 51 -2.52 -7.94 -1.19
CA PRO A 51 -1.97 -6.97 -2.13
C PRO A 51 -1.92 -5.55 -1.53
N ASP A 52 -2.64 -5.27 -0.44
CA ASP A 52 -2.51 -4.02 0.29
C ASP A 52 -1.10 -3.83 0.89
N TYR A 53 -0.35 -4.90 1.17
CA TYR A 53 1.04 -4.83 1.63
C TYR A 53 2.08 -4.60 0.53
N SER A 54 1.67 -4.43 -0.72
CA SER A 54 2.57 -4.09 -1.84
C SER A 54 3.19 -2.69 -1.76
N THR A 55 2.80 -1.87 -0.77
CA THR A 55 3.28 -0.50 -0.60
C THR A 55 3.58 -0.19 0.86
N ASP A 56 4.42 0.81 1.11
CA ASP A 56 4.66 1.30 2.48
C ASP A 56 3.38 1.79 3.17
N PHE A 57 2.42 2.34 2.43
CA PHE A 57 1.16 2.82 2.98
C PHE A 57 0.34 1.70 3.62
N GLY A 58 0.13 0.57 2.93
CA GLY A 58 -0.66 -0.52 3.49
C GLY A 58 0.03 -1.21 4.66
N ILE A 59 1.34 -1.40 4.58
CA ILE A 59 2.14 -1.92 5.70
C ILE A 59 2.06 -0.97 6.90
N ALA A 60 2.19 0.34 6.68
CA ALA A 60 2.07 1.33 7.74
C ALA A 60 0.68 1.35 8.37
N LEU A 61 -0.41 1.15 7.61
CA LEU A 61 -1.76 1.01 8.16
C LEU A 61 -1.89 -0.22 9.07
N GLY A 62 -1.32 -1.36 8.64
CA GLY A 62 -1.25 -2.57 9.46
C GLY A 62 -0.50 -2.33 10.78
N LEU A 63 0.67 -1.69 10.69
CA LEU A 63 1.49 -1.34 11.85
C LEU A 63 0.78 -0.35 12.79
N GLN A 64 0.06 0.64 12.26
CA GLN A 64 -0.72 1.58 13.06
C GLN A 64 -1.81 0.85 13.87
N GLY A 65 -2.48 -0.13 13.27
CA GLY A 65 -3.49 -0.94 13.96
C GLY A 65 -2.86 -1.81 15.04
N LEU A 66 -1.80 -2.55 14.69
CA LEU A 66 -1.10 -3.46 15.60
C LEU A 66 -0.48 -2.73 16.80
N LEU A 67 0.09 -1.54 16.58
CA LEU A 67 0.70 -0.71 17.63
C LEU A 67 -0.32 0.19 18.36
N GLY A 68 -1.61 0.05 18.09
CA GLY A 68 -2.67 0.82 18.74
C GLY A 68 -2.66 2.32 18.44
N LYS A 69 -1.99 2.77 17.38
CA LYS A 69 -1.89 4.19 16.99
C LYS A 69 -3.17 4.70 16.34
N LYS A 70 -3.74 3.89 15.44
CA LYS A 70 -5.03 4.14 14.77
C LYS A 70 -5.73 2.81 14.60
N THR A 71 -6.86 2.64 15.28
CA THR A 71 -7.65 1.41 15.27
C THR A 71 -8.95 1.61 14.49
N GLY A 72 -9.53 0.50 14.05
CA GLY A 72 -10.77 0.51 13.26
C GLY A 72 -10.55 0.75 11.76
N ALA A 73 -11.66 0.80 11.02
CA ALA A 73 -11.63 0.89 9.57
C ALA A 73 -11.19 2.28 9.07
N VAL A 74 -10.31 2.32 8.07
CA VAL A 74 -9.90 3.55 7.39
C VAL A 74 -11.08 4.11 6.59
N LYS A 75 -11.53 5.31 6.95
CA LYS A 75 -12.64 5.99 6.26
C LYS A 75 -12.11 6.84 5.10
N LEU A 76 -12.31 6.38 3.86
CA LEU A 76 -12.00 7.15 2.67
C LEU A 76 -13.17 8.09 2.31
N LYS A 77 -12.88 9.38 2.12
CA LYS A 77 -13.86 10.36 1.63
C LYS A 77 -13.86 10.36 0.09
N ILE A 78 -14.78 9.60 -0.50
CA ILE A 78 -14.93 9.51 -1.96
C ILE A 78 -16.01 10.49 -2.43
N LYS A 79 -15.64 11.41 -3.33
CA LYS A 79 -16.59 12.33 -3.97
C LYS A 79 -17.10 11.73 -5.27
N LYS A 80 -18.42 11.55 -5.39
CA LYS A 80 -19.05 11.13 -6.65
C LYS A 80 -18.94 12.25 -7.68
N SER A 81 -18.62 11.90 -8.94
CA SER A 81 -18.47 12.85 -10.04
C SER A 81 -18.94 12.21 -11.35
N ASN A 82 -19.86 12.89 -12.05
CA ASN A 82 -20.34 12.47 -13.38
C ASN A 82 -19.47 13.01 -14.53
N LYS A 83 -18.39 13.75 -14.23
CA LYS A 83 -17.50 14.37 -15.23
C LYS A 83 -16.62 13.35 -15.97
N TYR A 84 -16.31 12.23 -15.33
CA TYR A 84 -15.38 11.23 -15.86
C TYR A 84 -16.12 9.90 -15.96
N LYS A 85 -16.68 9.61 -17.13
CA LYS A 85 -17.47 8.41 -17.38
C LYS A 85 -16.62 7.40 -18.13
N ILE A 86 -16.70 6.14 -17.71
CA ILE A 86 -16.13 5.00 -18.44
C ILE A 86 -17.30 4.20 -19.00
N TYR A 87 -17.24 3.89 -20.29
CA TYR A 87 -18.27 3.12 -20.98
C TYR A 87 -17.70 1.77 -21.41
N VAL A 88 -18.32 0.68 -20.97
CA VAL A 88 -18.00 -0.67 -21.44
C VAL A 88 -18.90 -0.99 -22.63
N LYS A 89 -18.28 -1.30 -23.77
CA LYS A 89 -19.05 -1.70 -24.96
C LYS A 89 -19.45 -3.18 -24.87
N PRO A 90 -20.63 -3.60 -25.34
CA PRO A 90 -21.08 -4.99 -25.25
C PRO A 90 -20.14 -6.02 -25.90
N GLN A 91 -19.31 -5.62 -26.87
CA GLN A 91 -18.36 -6.46 -27.59
C GLN A 91 -17.33 -7.14 -26.66
N VAL A 92 -17.00 -6.54 -25.51
CA VAL A 92 -16.04 -7.13 -24.55
C VAL A 92 -16.69 -8.01 -23.48
N SER A 93 -18.03 -8.17 -23.52
CA SER A 93 -18.79 -8.87 -22.48
C SER A 93 -18.36 -10.32 -22.24
N LYS A 94 -17.92 -11.02 -23.30
CA LYS A 94 -17.45 -12.40 -23.23
C LYS A 94 -15.96 -12.55 -22.90
N ILE A 95 -15.20 -11.46 -22.90
CA ILE A 95 -13.73 -11.47 -22.73
C ILE A 95 -13.33 -10.80 -21.41
N ARG A 96 -13.73 -9.54 -21.20
CA ARG A 96 -13.44 -8.75 -20.00
C ARG A 96 -14.57 -7.74 -19.76
N PRO A 97 -15.68 -8.18 -19.15
CA PRO A 97 -16.92 -7.40 -19.06
C PRO A 97 -16.87 -6.20 -18.11
N PHE A 98 -15.88 -6.13 -17.22
CA PHE A 98 -15.84 -5.13 -16.16
C PHE A 98 -14.62 -4.23 -16.28
N VAL A 99 -14.86 -2.93 -16.13
CA VAL A 99 -13.84 -1.90 -15.92
C VAL A 99 -14.33 -0.99 -14.81
N THR A 100 -13.40 -0.56 -13.97
CA THR A 100 -13.66 0.43 -12.93
C THR A 100 -12.46 1.35 -12.84
N GLY A 101 -12.64 2.50 -12.20
CA GLY A 101 -11.58 3.46 -12.02
C GLY A 101 -11.92 4.46 -10.93
N ILE A 102 -10.87 5.01 -10.33
CA ILE A 102 -10.94 6.14 -9.40
C ILE A 102 -10.03 7.24 -9.92
N ILE A 103 -10.34 8.48 -9.56
CA ILE A 103 -9.48 9.62 -9.87
C ILE A 103 -8.99 10.20 -8.55
N ALA A 104 -7.71 10.01 -8.27
CA ALA A 104 -7.02 10.71 -7.19
C ALA A 104 -6.52 12.06 -7.73
N LYS A 105 -6.80 13.15 -7.00
CA LYS A 105 -6.39 14.51 -7.36
C LYS A 105 -5.66 15.16 -6.21
N ASN A 106 -4.83 16.14 -6.52
CA ASN A 106 -4.12 16.98 -5.54
C ASN A 106 -3.16 16.19 -4.63
N GLY A 107 -2.58 15.11 -5.14
CA GLY A 107 -1.49 14.38 -4.49
C GLY A 107 -0.13 14.90 -4.97
N THR A 108 0.88 14.80 -4.09
CA THR A 108 2.28 14.93 -4.51
C THR A 108 2.81 13.52 -4.75
N ILE A 109 3.45 13.33 -5.90
CA ILE A 109 4.02 12.04 -6.29
C ILE A 109 5.53 12.26 -6.41
N ASP A 110 6.29 11.53 -5.60
CA ASP A 110 7.75 11.48 -5.68
C ASP A 110 8.22 10.20 -6.37
N ASP A 111 9.50 10.12 -6.71
CA ASP A 111 10.09 8.96 -7.41
C ASP A 111 9.86 7.64 -6.67
N LYS A 112 9.86 7.67 -5.33
CA LYS A 112 9.62 6.48 -4.50
C LYS A 112 8.19 5.99 -4.63
N THR A 113 7.22 6.90 -4.57
CA THR A 113 5.80 6.59 -4.77
C THR A 113 5.53 6.10 -6.20
N ILE A 114 6.14 6.70 -7.23
CA ILE A 114 5.99 6.21 -8.61
C ILE A 114 6.45 4.77 -8.73
N LYS A 115 7.66 4.46 -8.23
CA LYS A 115 8.21 3.10 -8.28
C LYS A 115 7.30 2.09 -7.59
N GLN A 116 6.77 2.40 -6.41
CA GLN A 116 5.82 1.52 -5.72
C GLN A 116 4.52 1.33 -6.51
N LEU A 117 3.98 2.37 -7.13
CA LEU A 117 2.78 2.24 -7.97
C LEU A 117 3.03 1.37 -9.19
N MET A 118 4.22 1.46 -9.80
CA MET A 118 4.62 0.59 -10.91
C MET A 118 4.77 -0.86 -10.44
N THR A 119 5.46 -1.11 -9.34
CA THR A 119 5.63 -2.46 -8.77
C THR A 119 4.30 -3.09 -8.33
N MET A 120 3.34 -2.29 -7.84
CA MET A 120 2.00 -2.79 -7.51
C MET A 120 1.19 -3.15 -8.77
N GLN A 121 1.49 -2.53 -9.91
CA GLN A 121 0.83 -2.81 -11.19
C GLN A 121 1.35 -4.09 -11.84
N GLU A 122 2.64 -4.39 -11.66
CA GLU A 122 3.33 -5.59 -12.16
C GLU A 122 2.91 -6.86 -11.40
#